data_AF-A0A3Q0DGM9-F1
#
_entry.id   AF-A0A3Q0DGM9-F1
#
_cell.length_a   1.000
_cell.length_b   1.000
_cell.length_c   1.000
_cell.angle_alpha   90.00
_cell.angle_beta   90.00
_cell.angle_gamma   90.00
#
_symmetry.space_group_name_H-M   'P 1'
#
loop_
_entity.id
_entity.type
_entity.pdbx_description
1 polymer ?
#
loop_
_entity_poly.entity_id
_entity_poly.type
_entity_poly.pdbx_seq_one_letter_code
_entity_poly.pdbx_strand_id
1 'polypeptide(L)'
;MVNNKQICYTCQYLIDQLKEEREIRIREVNLFPLHQRCCLVNILETHQTFCKKWGKHQPHKVTQYMKGKDSLYALGKWHYDRKQSGYSEQTKLIFWKKSKTTKKIVLRFECVGPNCRSKRMLTIKRCKHFELVGDKRRKGQVIQF
;
A
#
# COMPACT_ATOMS: atom_id res chain seq x y z
N MET A 1 15.51 -31.90 -52.94
CA MET A 1 14.16 -32.46 -52.82
C MET A 1 14.12 -33.41 -51.64
N VAL A 2 13.73 -32.96 -50.45
CA VAL A 2 13.00 -33.77 -49.45
C VAL A 2 12.12 -32.78 -48.70
N ASN A 3 10.82 -32.86 -48.95
CA ASN A 3 9.79 -32.03 -48.35
C ASN A 3 9.64 -32.41 -46.88
N ASN A 4 9.82 -31.47 -45.95
CA ASN A 4 9.58 -31.70 -44.53
C ASN A 4 8.46 -30.82 -43.97
N LYS A 5 7.36 -30.74 -44.73
CA LYS A 5 6.06 -30.21 -44.27
C LYS A 5 5.04 -31.34 -44.29
N GLN A 6 5.15 -32.24 -43.32
CA GLN A 6 4.06 -33.14 -42.96
C GLN A 6 4.01 -33.22 -41.42
N ILE A 7 3.76 -32.08 -40.77
CA ILE A 7 3.23 -32.13 -39.40
C ILE A 7 1.81 -32.64 -39.58
N CYS A 8 1.59 -33.91 -39.21
CA CYS A 8 0.32 -34.58 -39.34
C CYS A 8 -0.75 -33.77 -38.61
N TYR A 9 -1.92 -33.55 -39.21
CA TYR A 9 -3.04 -32.81 -38.61
C TYR A 9 -3.46 -33.40 -37.24
N THR A 10 -3.10 -34.65 -36.96
CA THR A 10 -3.23 -35.31 -35.65
C THR A 10 -2.30 -34.74 -34.57
N CYS A 11 -1.09 -34.29 -34.93
CA CYS A 11 -0.12 -33.68 -34.01
C CYS A 11 -0.46 -32.21 -33.68
N GLN A 12 -1.09 -31.48 -34.62
CA GLN A 12 -1.59 -30.13 -34.33
C GLN A 12 -2.74 -30.16 -33.31
N TYR A 13 -3.70 -31.09 -33.49
CA TYR A 13 -4.82 -31.28 -32.56
C TYR A 13 -4.36 -31.65 -31.14
N LEU A 14 -3.34 -32.49 -30.99
CA LEU A 14 -2.79 -32.84 -29.67
C LEU A 14 -2.07 -31.67 -28.98
N ILE A 15 -1.41 -30.78 -29.73
CA ILE A 15 -0.77 -29.59 -29.16
C ILE A 15 -1.82 -28.56 -28.73
N ASP A 16 -2.91 -28.42 -29.47
CA ASP A 16 -4.01 -27.52 -29.12
C ASP A 16 -4.82 -28.05 -27.93
N GLN A 17 -5.06 -29.36 -27.83
CA GLN A 17 -5.64 -30.01 -26.64
C GLN A 17 -4.76 -29.82 -25.38
N LEU A 18 -3.43 -29.93 -25.49
CA LEU A 18 -2.51 -29.69 -24.37
C LEU A 18 -2.41 -28.20 -23.94
N LYS A 19 -2.65 -27.26 -24.87
CA LYS A 19 -2.74 -25.82 -24.55
C LYS A 19 -4.06 -25.49 -23.86
N GLU A 20 -5.15 -26.10 -24.30
CA GLU A 20 -6.49 -25.92 -23.71
C GLU A 20 -6.55 -26.52 -22.29
N GLU A 21 -5.97 -27.71 -22.07
CA GLU A 21 -5.81 -28.30 -20.73
C GLU A 21 -4.88 -27.50 -19.80
N ARG A 22 -3.88 -26.78 -20.34
CA ARG A 22 -3.04 -25.85 -19.56
C ARG A 22 -3.78 -24.56 -19.23
N GLU A 23 -4.59 -24.01 -20.13
CA GLU A 23 -5.43 -22.86 -19.83
C GLU A 23 -6.52 -23.18 -18.81
N ILE A 24 -7.14 -24.35 -18.88
CA ILE A 24 -8.15 -24.81 -17.91
C ILE A 24 -7.51 -24.96 -16.52
N ARG A 25 -6.33 -25.57 -16.41
CA ARG A 25 -5.59 -25.63 -15.14
C ARG A 25 -5.20 -24.26 -14.59
N ILE A 26 -4.85 -23.28 -15.44
CA ILE A 26 -4.54 -21.91 -14.99
C ILE A 26 -5.80 -21.16 -14.52
N ARG A 27 -6.97 -21.46 -15.10
CA ARG A 27 -8.25 -20.87 -14.67
C ARG A 27 -8.79 -21.52 -13.39
N GLU A 28 -8.53 -22.82 -13.15
CA GLU A 28 -8.92 -23.50 -11.92
C GLU A 28 -8.08 -23.12 -10.68
N VAL A 29 -6.82 -22.69 -10.82
CA VAL A 29 -6.08 -22.11 -9.66
C VAL A 29 -6.57 -20.70 -9.27
N ASN A 30 -7.49 -20.12 -10.04
CA ASN A 30 -8.01 -18.76 -9.82
C ASN A 30 -9.49 -18.71 -9.40
N LEU A 31 -10.16 -19.84 -9.21
CA LEU A 31 -11.47 -19.87 -8.58
C LEU A 31 -11.29 -20.20 -7.09
N PHE A 32 -11.54 -19.17 -6.27
CA PHE A 32 -11.54 -19.13 -4.80
C PHE A 32 -10.31 -18.54 -4.08
N PRO A 33 -10.21 -17.21 -4.00
CA PRO A 33 -9.84 -16.55 -2.76
C PRO A 33 -11.10 -16.38 -1.88
N LEU A 34 -11.80 -17.48 -1.57
CA LEU A 34 -12.78 -17.42 -0.49
C LEU A 34 -11.98 -17.16 0.79
N HIS A 35 -12.33 -16.04 1.44
CA HIS A 35 -11.70 -15.58 2.67
C HIS A 35 -10.34 -14.87 2.48
N GLN A 36 -10.26 -13.92 1.54
CA GLN A 36 -9.43 -12.76 1.79
C GLN A 36 -10.00 -12.09 3.05
N ARG A 37 -9.46 -12.43 4.24
CA ARG A 37 -9.71 -11.64 5.45
C ARG A 37 -9.33 -10.23 5.05
N CYS A 38 -10.31 -9.37 4.84
CA CYS A 38 -10.11 -7.95 4.91
C CYS A 38 -9.62 -7.72 6.34
N CYS A 39 -8.29 -7.76 6.50
CA CYS A 39 -7.59 -7.42 7.73
C CYS A 39 -7.73 -5.91 7.88
N LEU A 40 -8.95 -5.50 8.20
CA LEU A 40 -9.34 -4.18 8.60
C LEU A 40 -8.50 -3.84 9.85
N VAL A 41 -7.60 -2.87 9.71
CA VAL A 41 -6.76 -2.42 10.82
C VAL A 41 -7.45 -1.22 11.45
N ASN A 42 -7.97 -1.43 12.66
CA ASN A 42 -8.67 -0.41 13.44
C ASN A 42 -7.75 0.11 14.55
N ILE A 43 -7.64 1.43 14.65
CA ILE A 43 -6.88 2.10 15.70
C ILE A 43 -7.75 3.12 16.42
N LEU A 44 -7.63 3.15 17.75
CA LEU A 44 -8.34 4.07 18.62
C LEU A 44 -7.86 5.52 18.41
N GLU A 45 -8.75 6.49 18.54
CA GLU A 45 -8.40 7.92 18.47
C GLU A 45 -7.48 8.34 19.63
N THR A 46 -7.63 7.70 20.79
CA THR A 46 -6.88 8.02 21.99
C THR A 46 -6.07 6.83 22.47
N HIS A 47 -4.80 7.04 22.80
CA HIS A 47 -3.94 6.00 23.36
C HIS A 47 -3.15 6.53 24.56
N GLN A 48 -3.06 5.75 25.63
CA GLN A 48 -2.15 6.03 26.75
C GLN A 48 -0.73 5.64 26.34
N THR A 49 0.15 6.61 26.13
CA THR A 49 1.54 6.35 25.72
C THR A 49 2.51 7.26 26.45
N PHE A 50 3.77 6.85 26.50
CA PHE A 50 4.83 7.63 27.14
C PHE A 50 5.05 8.96 26.41
N CYS A 51 4.99 10.07 27.16
CA CYS A 51 5.34 11.39 26.66
C CYS A 51 6.77 11.74 27.08
N LYS A 52 7.66 11.96 26.11
CA LYS A 52 9.07 12.33 26.37
C LYS A 52 9.22 13.65 27.13
N LYS A 53 8.31 14.62 26.94
CA LYS A 53 8.37 15.93 27.63
C LYS A 53 8.08 15.80 29.13
N TRP A 54 7.14 14.94 29.51
CA TRP A 54 6.73 14.76 30.91
C TRP A 54 7.41 13.60 31.62
N GLY A 55 8.07 12.70 30.89
CA GLY A 55 8.65 11.49 31.46
C GLY A 55 7.63 10.48 31.99
N LYS A 56 6.35 10.61 31.62
CA LYS A 56 5.26 9.72 32.08
C LYS A 56 4.28 9.39 30.97
N HIS A 57 3.48 8.34 31.21
CA HIS A 57 2.37 7.99 30.32
C HIS A 57 1.25 9.01 30.42
N GLN A 58 0.76 9.45 29.27
CA GLN A 58 -0.30 10.43 29.13
C GLN A 58 -1.23 10.03 27.97
N PRO A 59 -2.48 10.52 27.97
CA PRO A 59 -3.36 10.36 26.82
C PRO A 59 -2.80 11.13 25.62
N HIS A 60 -2.72 10.46 24.48
CA HIS A 60 -2.34 11.05 23.21
C HIS A 60 -3.49 10.91 22.21
N LYS A 61 -3.80 11.99 21.51
CA LYS A 61 -4.67 11.98 20.33
C LYS A 61 -3.86 11.44 19.15
N VAL A 62 -4.42 10.42 18.50
CA VAL A 62 -3.84 9.76 17.34
C VAL A 62 -4.52 10.31 16.11
N THR A 63 -3.72 10.75 15.13
CA THR A 63 -4.18 11.19 13.82
C THR A 63 -3.36 10.51 12.74
N GLN A 64 -3.90 10.38 11.53
CA GLN A 64 -3.12 9.94 10.40
C GLN A 64 -2.20 11.07 9.93
N TYR A 65 -0.92 10.76 9.69
CA TYR A 65 -0.02 11.74 9.10
C TYR A 65 -0.34 11.96 7.62
N MET A 66 -0.48 13.23 7.25
CA MET A 66 -0.59 13.67 5.86
C MET A 66 0.70 14.37 5.45
N LYS A 67 1.20 14.06 4.24
CA LYS A 67 2.34 14.77 3.67
C LYS A 67 1.91 16.23 3.38
N GLY A 68 2.67 17.20 3.89
CA GLY A 68 2.46 18.61 3.57
C GLY A 68 2.87 18.96 2.13
N LYS A 69 2.58 20.20 1.73
CA LYS A 69 3.02 20.77 0.46
C LYS A 69 4.56 20.86 0.43
N ASP A 70 5.16 20.49 -0.69
CA ASP A 70 6.60 20.60 -0.88
C ASP A 70 7.03 22.09 -0.99
N SER A 71 8.14 22.45 -0.35
CA SER A 71 8.69 23.82 -0.39
C SER A 71 9.53 24.06 -1.65
N LEU A 72 9.35 25.20 -2.30
CA LEU A 72 10.11 25.60 -3.50
C LEU A 72 11.54 26.02 -3.16
N TYR A 73 11.76 26.59 -1.98
CA TYR A 73 13.06 27.11 -1.55
C TYR A 73 13.97 26.03 -0.95
N ALA A 74 13.52 24.77 -0.91
CA ALA A 74 14.38 23.67 -0.51
C ALA A 74 15.54 23.53 -1.52
N LEU A 75 16.77 23.38 -1.03
CA LEU A 75 17.98 23.33 -1.85
C LEU A 75 17.88 22.32 -3.02
N GLY A 76 17.29 21.15 -2.77
CA GLY A 76 17.10 20.13 -3.81
C GLY A 76 16.15 20.56 -4.93
N LYS A 77 15.08 21.29 -4.59
CA LYS A 77 14.13 21.82 -5.56
C LYS A 77 14.74 22.99 -6.33
N TRP A 78 15.42 23.90 -5.64
CA TRP A 78 16.15 25.01 -6.27
C TRP A 78 17.20 24.51 -7.28
N HIS A 79 18.03 23.52 -6.89
CA HIS A 79 18.98 22.88 -7.79
C HIS A 79 18.30 22.17 -8.96
N TYR A 80 17.18 21.48 -8.72
CA TYR A 80 16.42 20.82 -9.78
C TYR A 80 15.92 21.83 -10.81
N ASP A 81 15.31 22.92 -10.35
CA ASP A 81 14.70 23.94 -11.23
C ASP A 81 15.76 24.68 -12.05
N ARG A 82 16.89 25.04 -11.43
CA ARG A 82 18.05 25.62 -12.15
C ARG A 82 18.65 24.64 -13.16
N LYS A 83 18.66 23.33 -12.86
CA LYS A 83 19.16 22.32 -13.79
C LYS A 83 18.18 22.07 -14.95
N GLN A 84 16.89 22.27 -14.70
CA GLN A 84 15.81 22.06 -15.66
C GLN A 84 15.58 23.28 -16.56
N SER A 85 16.11 24.46 -16.22
CA SER A 85 15.97 25.68 -17.02
C SER A 85 16.85 25.67 -18.29
N GLY A 86 16.37 26.30 -19.36
CA GLY A 86 17.05 26.41 -20.65
C GLY A 86 16.48 25.45 -21.70
N TYR A 87 17.29 25.09 -22.70
CA TYR A 87 16.90 24.14 -23.76
C TYR A 87 16.99 22.67 -23.32
N SER A 88 17.38 22.43 -22.07
CA SER A 88 17.44 21.07 -21.55
C SER A 88 16.01 20.58 -21.29
N GLU A 89 15.62 19.52 -21.98
CA GLU A 89 14.37 18.80 -21.72
C GLU A 89 14.45 18.09 -20.35
N GLN A 90 13.95 16.88 -20.22
CA GLN A 90 13.91 16.18 -18.95
C GLN A 90 15.32 15.83 -18.43
N THR A 91 15.78 16.52 -17.38
CA THR A 91 17.19 16.42 -16.92
C THR A 91 17.40 15.43 -15.77
N LYS A 92 16.32 14.93 -15.17
CA LYS A 92 16.32 13.93 -14.09
C LYS A 92 15.40 12.78 -14.45
N LEU A 93 15.73 11.57 -14.00
CA LEU A 93 14.95 10.38 -14.33
C LEU A 93 13.58 10.39 -13.65
N ILE A 94 12.54 10.04 -14.42
CA ILE A 94 11.19 9.80 -13.91
C ILE A 94 11.03 8.31 -13.64
N PHE A 95 10.55 7.95 -12.44
CA PHE A 95 10.33 6.56 -12.06
C PHE A 95 8.93 6.07 -12.50
N TRP A 96 8.90 5.20 -13.52
CA TRP A 96 7.66 4.70 -14.12
C TRP A 96 7.12 3.40 -13.51
N LYS A 97 8.00 2.48 -13.09
CA LYS A 97 7.63 1.10 -12.70
C LYS A 97 7.22 0.98 -11.23
N LYS A 98 6.05 1.50 -10.85
CA LYS A 98 5.50 1.40 -9.48
C LYS A 98 4.93 -0.01 -9.22
N SER A 99 5.57 -0.77 -8.32
CA SER A 99 5.11 -2.12 -7.94
C SER A 99 4.32 -2.18 -6.63
N LYS A 100 4.47 -1.17 -5.76
CA LYS A 100 3.80 -1.16 -4.44
C LYS A 100 2.42 -0.54 -4.57
N THR A 101 1.40 -1.31 -4.19
CA THR A 101 0.00 -0.89 -4.17
C THR A 101 -0.38 -0.11 -2.91
N THR A 102 0.31 -0.36 -1.80
CA THR A 102 0.03 0.27 -0.49
C THR A 102 1.23 1.03 0.08
N LYS A 103 0.95 2.03 0.90
CA LYS A 103 1.94 2.84 1.62
C LYS A 103 2.05 2.34 3.06
N LYS A 104 3.19 2.63 3.72
CA LYS A 104 3.25 2.50 5.19
C LYS A 104 2.47 3.66 5.78
N ILE A 105 1.54 3.36 6.68
CA ILE A 105 0.75 4.38 7.36
C ILE A 105 1.57 4.89 8.53
N VAL A 106 1.65 6.21 8.65
CA VAL A 106 2.32 6.87 9.77
C VAL A 106 1.24 7.52 10.62
N LEU A 107 1.24 7.19 11.90
CA LEU A 107 0.40 7.80 12.91
C LEU A 107 1.14 8.96 13.56
N ARG A 108 0.43 10.05 13.79
CA ARG A 108 0.88 11.18 14.58
C ARG A 108 0.16 11.15 15.92
N PHE A 109 0.93 10.92 16.97
CA PHE A 109 0.46 11.01 18.36
C PHE A 109 0.76 12.40 18.88
N GLU A 110 -0.27 13.10 19.34
CA GLU A 110 -0.20 14.42 19.95
C GLU A 110 -0.62 14.32 21.41
N CYS A 111 0.25 14.76 22.33
CA CYS A 111 -0.05 14.73 23.75
C CYS A 111 -1.21 15.71 24.05
N VAL A 112 -2.18 15.27 24.86
CA VAL A 112 -3.35 16.08 25.24
C VAL A 112 -3.08 16.88 26.53
N GLY A 113 -1.97 16.60 27.23
CA GLY A 113 -1.66 17.22 28.51
C GLY A 113 -1.58 18.76 28.44
N PRO A 114 -2.00 19.46 29.52
CA PRO A 114 -1.91 20.92 29.58
C PRO A 114 -0.46 21.36 29.35
N ASN A 115 -0.23 22.39 28.54
CA ASN A 115 1.11 22.91 28.20
C ASN A 115 2.04 21.95 27.43
N CYS A 116 1.53 20.82 26.91
CA CYS A 116 2.33 19.87 26.16
C CYS A 116 1.66 19.43 24.87
N ARG A 117 2.11 20.03 23.76
CA ARG A 117 1.71 19.65 22.39
C ARG A 117 2.82 18.88 21.66
N SER A 118 3.57 18.04 22.40
CA SER A 118 4.62 17.22 21.81
C SER A 118 4.01 16.23 20.83
N LYS A 119 4.64 16.08 19.66
CA LYS A 119 4.19 15.17 18.59
C LYS A 119 5.22 14.07 18.41
N ARG A 120 4.77 12.82 18.31
CA ARG A 120 5.61 11.68 17.89
C ARG A 120 4.99 10.98 16.69
N MET A 121 5.84 10.49 15.79
CA MET A 121 5.42 9.73 14.63
C MET A 121 5.69 8.24 14.86
N LEU A 122 4.71 7.38 14.57
CA LEU A 122 4.86 5.93 14.59
C LEU A 122 4.44 5.34 13.24
N THR A 123 5.31 4.52 12.66
CA THR A 123 5.03 3.81 11.41
C THR A 123 4.41 2.45 11.69
N ILE A 124 3.34 2.10 10.98
CA ILE A 124 2.74 0.76 11.01
C ILE A 124 3.16 -0.02 9.76
N LYS A 125 3.01 -1.35 9.81
CA LYS A 125 3.10 -2.22 8.65
C LYS A 125 2.09 -1.78 7.56
N ARG A 126 2.35 -2.19 6.31
CA ARG A 126 1.44 -1.88 5.19
C ARG A 126 0.12 -2.63 5.37
N CYS A 127 -0.99 -1.95 5.22
CA CYS A 127 -2.34 -2.52 5.18
C CYS A 127 -3.08 -1.98 3.94
N LYS A 128 -4.10 -2.72 3.49
CA LYS A 128 -4.96 -2.32 2.35
C LYS A 128 -6.07 -1.36 2.80
N HIS A 129 -6.73 -1.69 3.90
CA HIS A 129 -7.78 -0.87 4.52
C HIS A 129 -7.33 -0.44 5.91
N PHE A 130 -7.49 0.85 6.19
CA PHE A 130 -7.13 1.47 7.45
C PHE A 130 -8.22 2.43 7.87
N GLU A 131 -8.70 2.26 9.09
CA GLU A 131 -9.73 3.10 9.67
C GLU A 131 -9.24 3.60 11.03
N LEU A 132 -9.29 4.92 11.20
CA LEU A 132 -9.10 5.56 12.49
C LEU A 132 -10.49 5.71 13.09
N VAL A 133 -10.70 5.15 14.28
CA VAL A 133 -12.01 5.13 14.96
C VAL A 133 -13.04 4.24 14.26
N GLY A 134 -12.72 2.94 14.13
CA GLY A 134 -13.70 1.93 13.74
C GLY A 134 -14.44 1.34 14.94
N ASP A 135 -15.65 0.84 14.72
CA ASP A 135 -16.39 0.12 15.75
C ASP A 135 -15.61 -1.09 16.25
N LYS A 136 -15.62 -1.26 17.58
CA LYS A 136 -15.08 -2.48 18.18
C LYS A 136 -15.97 -3.64 17.75
N ARG A 137 -15.36 -4.65 17.13
CA ARG A 137 -16.06 -5.87 16.74
C ARG A 137 -16.73 -6.49 17.98
N ARG A 138 -18.07 -6.62 17.95
CA ARG A 138 -18.85 -7.26 19.00
C ARG A 138 -18.68 -8.78 18.90
N LYS A 139 -18.51 -9.47 20.02
CA LYS A 139 -18.36 -10.94 20.06
C LYS A 139 -19.74 -11.58 20.07
N GLY A 140 -19.95 -12.61 19.25
CA GLY A 140 -21.12 -13.48 19.29
C GLY A 140 -22.42 -12.92 18.71
N GLN A 141 -22.38 -11.79 17.99
CA GLN A 141 -23.57 -11.30 17.28
C GLN A 141 -23.73 -12.02 15.94
N VAL A 142 -24.95 -12.48 15.69
CA VAL A 142 -25.35 -13.04 14.39
C VAL A 142 -25.34 -11.90 13.38
N ILE A 143 -24.66 -12.13 12.26
CA ILE A 143 -24.62 -11.18 11.15
C ILE A 143 -26.00 -11.23 10.49
N GLN A 144 -26.64 -10.08 10.31
CA GLN A 144 -27.89 -10.00 9.56
C GLN A 144 -27.59 -10.21 8.07
N PHE A 145 -28.34 -11.11 7.44
CA PHE A 145 -28.25 -11.44 6.02
C PHE A 145 -29.17 -10.53 5.20
#